data_AF-A0A1H7TX26-F1
#
_entry.id   AF-A0A1H7TX26-F1
#
_cell.length_a   1.000
_cell.length_b   1.000
_cell.length_c   1.000
_cell.angle_alpha   90.00
_cell.angle_beta   90.00
_cell.angle_gamma   90.00
#
_symmetry.space_group_name_H-M   'P 1'
#
loop_
_entity.id
_entity.type
_entity.pdbx_description
1 polymer ?
#
loop_
_entity_poly.entity_id
_entity_poly.type
_entity_poly.pdbx_seq_one_letter_code
_entity_poly.pdbx_strand_id
1 'polypeptide(L)'
;MNKLILSSLLLGLSVPALADFNCNGVIKNKTIDDNVKVTQPCTLDQVTVKGNVMLYSNAQATILNSTIDGNLESKGNFGQVTAKNNSIDGNIQLEKGKTIQLHNNRVDGNIELKENRSSIQVTANQVYGNLKCESNSQTPKGGQNRVKGDKEGQCRSL
;
A
#
# COMPACT_ATOMS: atom_id res chain seq x y z
N MET A 1 63.53 -16.17 -19.32
CA MET A 1 62.33 -15.53 -19.90
C MET A 1 61.23 -15.55 -18.86
N ASN A 2 61.05 -14.47 -18.09
CA ASN A 2 60.08 -14.39 -17.00
C ASN A 2 58.72 -13.89 -17.53
N LYS A 3 57.66 -14.68 -17.33
CA LYS A 3 56.28 -14.26 -17.58
C LYS A 3 55.72 -13.63 -16.30
N LEU A 4 55.35 -12.36 -16.36
CA LEU A 4 54.63 -11.63 -15.31
C LEU A 4 53.14 -11.98 -15.38
N ILE A 5 52.59 -12.45 -14.26
CA ILE A 5 51.16 -12.67 -14.05
C ILE A 5 50.59 -11.39 -13.45
N LEU A 6 49.74 -10.66 -14.18
CA LEU A 6 48.94 -9.58 -13.63
C LEU A 6 47.67 -10.17 -13.00
N SER A 7 47.62 -10.20 -11.68
CA SER A 7 46.36 -10.39 -10.93
C SER A 7 45.64 -9.05 -10.81
N SER A 8 44.54 -8.89 -11.54
CA SER A 8 43.59 -7.79 -11.38
C SER A 8 42.70 -8.04 -10.17
N LEU A 9 42.86 -7.21 -9.14
CA LEU A 9 42.03 -7.21 -7.93
C LEU A 9 40.73 -6.43 -8.22
N LEU A 10 39.59 -7.13 -8.38
CA LEU A 10 38.27 -6.48 -8.41
C LEU A 10 37.89 -6.07 -6.97
N LEU A 11 37.87 -4.75 -6.69
CA LEU A 11 37.14 -4.22 -5.54
C LEU A 11 35.64 -4.23 -5.86
N GLY A 12 34.92 -5.20 -5.31
CA GLY A 12 33.46 -5.20 -5.33
C GLY A 12 32.91 -4.10 -4.42
N LEU A 13 32.29 -3.07 -5.00
CA LEU A 13 31.47 -2.13 -4.25
C LEU A 13 30.17 -2.83 -3.87
N SER A 14 30.04 -3.24 -2.60
CA SER A 14 28.77 -3.69 -2.05
C SER A 14 27.85 -2.47 -1.89
N VAL A 15 26.91 -2.29 -2.81
CA VAL A 15 25.77 -1.39 -2.58
C VAL A 15 24.98 -1.95 -1.39
N PRO A 16 24.64 -1.14 -0.38
CA PRO A 16 23.76 -1.59 0.68
C PRO A 16 22.40 -1.90 0.04
N ALA A 17 21.97 -3.15 0.11
CA ALA A 17 20.58 -3.49 -0.12
C ALA A 17 19.78 -2.83 1.00
N LEU A 18 19.03 -1.78 0.68
CA LEU A 18 18.04 -1.23 1.61
C LEU A 18 17.01 -2.33 1.87
N ALA A 19 16.88 -2.70 3.13
CA ALA A 19 15.97 -3.74 3.56
C ALA A 19 14.67 -3.08 4.04
N ASP A 20 13.54 -3.52 3.52
CA ASP A 20 12.21 -3.01 3.89
C ASP A 20 12.06 -2.81 5.40
N PHE A 21 11.40 -1.72 5.79
CA PHE A 21 11.06 -1.46 7.18
C PHE A 21 9.93 -2.41 7.63
N ASN A 22 10.22 -3.30 8.58
CA ASN A 22 9.21 -4.20 9.14
C ASN A 22 8.40 -3.47 10.21
N CYS A 23 7.10 -3.27 9.98
CA CYS A 23 6.21 -2.70 10.98
C CYS A 23 5.54 -3.81 11.81
N ASN A 24 5.77 -3.80 13.11
CA ASN A 24 5.29 -4.79 14.08
C ASN A 24 4.63 -4.15 15.31
N GLY A 25 4.08 -2.94 15.15
CA GLY A 25 3.48 -2.19 16.24
C GLY A 25 3.01 -0.82 15.79
N VAL A 26 3.07 0.16 16.69
CA VAL A 26 2.64 1.53 16.42
C VAL A 26 3.86 2.40 16.10
N ILE A 27 3.83 3.05 14.94
CA ILE A 27 4.83 4.04 14.50
C ILE A 27 4.13 5.38 14.37
N LYS A 28 4.73 6.43 14.95
CA LYS A 28 4.18 7.79 14.92
C LYS A 28 5.23 8.84 14.57
N ASN A 29 4.82 9.92 13.91
CA ASN A 29 5.62 11.14 13.69
C ASN A 29 7.01 10.85 13.12
N LYS A 30 7.10 9.95 12.14
CA LYS A 30 8.38 9.46 11.63
C LYS A 30 8.37 9.42 10.10
N THR A 31 9.52 9.67 9.50
CA THR A 31 9.79 9.34 8.10
C THR A 31 10.46 7.96 8.02
N ILE A 32 9.96 7.13 7.12
CA ILE A 32 10.53 5.84 6.74
C ILE A 32 11.01 6.01 5.29
N ASP A 33 12.33 6.09 5.09
CA ASP A 33 12.96 6.31 3.79
C ASP A 33 13.05 5.02 2.93
N ASP A 34 12.06 4.13 3.07
CA ASP A 34 11.98 2.84 2.38
C ASP A 34 10.52 2.36 2.31
N ASN A 35 10.28 1.16 1.77
CA ASN A 35 8.99 0.49 1.88
C ASN A 35 8.72 0.02 3.31
N VAL A 36 7.45 -0.10 3.65
CA VAL A 36 6.96 -0.72 4.89
C VAL A 36 6.39 -2.09 4.58
N LYS A 37 6.94 -3.12 5.22
CA LYS A 37 6.44 -4.49 5.19
C LYS A 37 5.58 -4.75 6.42
N VAL A 38 4.32 -5.17 6.20
CA VAL A 38 3.36 -5.50 7.25
C VAL A 38 3.06 -6.99 7.23
N THR A 39 3.50 -7.71 8.27
CA THR A 39 3.21 -9.15 8.49
C THR A 39 2.48 -9.40 9.82
N GLN A 40 2.42 -8.39 10.69
CA GLN A 40 1.77 -8.39 11.99
C GLN A 40 0.91 -7.12 12.13
N PRO A 41 0.08 -7.00 13.17
CA PRO A 41 -0.63 -5.76 13.45
C PRO A 41 0.32 -4.55 13.46
N CYS A 42 0.01 -3.57 12.62
CA CYS A 42 0.80 -2.37 12.41
C CYS A 42 -0.12 -1.15 12.42
N THR A 43 0.30 -0.09 13.10
CA THR A 43 -0.31 1.23 12.99
C THR A 43 0.74 2.24 12.55
N LEU A 44 0.46 2.94 11.45
CA LEU A 44 1.19 4.13 11.01
C LEU A 44 0.29 5.34 11.27
N ASP A 45 0.70 6.27 12.12
CA ASP A 45 -0.08 7.47 12.45
C ASP A 45 0.81 8.72 12.37
N GLN A 46 0.51 9.62 11.43
CA GLN A 46 1.37 10.77 11.11
C GLN A 46 2.77 10.33 10.66
N VAL A 47 2.83 9.34 9.78
CA VAL A 47 4.08 8.81 9.22
C VAL A 47 4.22 9.25 7.76
N THR A 48 5.45 9.49 7.31
CA THR A 48 5.78 9.62 5.88
C THR A 48 6.52 8.37 5.45
N VAL A 49 6.01 7.65 4.45
CA VAL A 49 6.66 6.47 3.86
C VAL A 49 7.13 6.85 2.46
N LYS A 50 8.45 6.81 2.22
CA LYS A 50 9.05 7.13 0.92
C LYS A 50 8.88 6.04 -0.14
N GLY A 51 8.52 4.83 0.29
CA GLY A 51 8.18 3.72 -0.60
C GLY A 51 6.71 3.33 -0.52
N ASN A 52 6.46 2.03 -0.67
CA ASN A 52 5.15 1.40 -0.61
C ASN A 52 4.84 0.91 0.81
N VAL A 53 3.55 0.76 1.13
CA VAL A 53 3.09 -0.04 2.27
C VAL A 53 2.55 -1.37 1.74
N MET A 54 3.22 -2.47 2.10
CA MET A 54 2.97 -3.80 1.57
C MET A 54 2.34 -4.73 2.61
N LEU A 55 1.11 -5.16 2.37
CA LEU A 55 0.34 -6.05 3.25
C LEU A 55 0.54 -7.52 2.87
N TYR A 56 1.18 -8.29 3.74
CA TYR A 56 1.38 -9.73 3.53
C TYR A 56 0.24 -10.55 4.16
N SER A 57 0.36 -11.87 4.10
CA SER A 57 -0.61 -12.81 4.67
C SER A 57 -0.93 -12.50 6.13
N ASN A 58 -2.22 -12.45 6.46
CA ASN A 58 -2.78 -12.13 7.78
C ASN A 58 -2.42 -10.73 8.33
N ALA A 59 -1.84 -9.85 7.52
CA ALA A 59 -1.54 -8.48 7.91
C ALA A 59 -2.80 -7.73 8.40
N GLN A 60 -2.61 -6.92 9.44
CA GLN A 60 -3.62 -5.99 9.95
C GLN A 60 -2.99 -4.61 10.01
N ALA A 61 -3.40 -3.71 9.13
CA ALA A 61 -2.81 -2.38 9.03
C ALA A 61 -3.83 -1.28 9.37
N THR A 62 -3.42 -0.32 10.17
CA THR A 62 -4.14 0.94 10.38
C THR A 62 -3.22 2.09 9.99
N ILE A 63 -3.59 2.84 8.96
CA ILE A 63 -2.77 3.92 8.39
C ILE A 63 -3.58 5.22 8.50
N LEU A 64 -3.11 6.14 9.32
CA LEU A 64 -3.81 7.33 9.74
C LEU A 64 -2.97 8.58 9.46
N ASN A 65 -3.58 9.61 8.88
CA ASN A 65 -2.98 10.94 8.77
C ASN A 65 -1.56 10.92 8.17
N SER A 66 -1.30 9.99 7.25
CA SER A 66 0.04 9.66 6.76
C SER A 66 0.20 9.99 5.28
N THR A 67 1.45 10.11 4.84
CA THR A 67 1.81 10.25 3.44
C THR A 67 2.53 9.00 2.97
N ILE A 68 2.14 8.46 1.82
CA ILE A 68 2.79 7.34 1.15
C ILE A 68 3.17 7.81 -0.26
N ASP A 69 4.45 7.98 -0.51
CA ASP A 69 4.98 8.43 -1.82
C ASP A 69 4.80 7.32 -2.89
N GLY A 70 4.61 6.06 -2.47
CA GLY A 70 4.32 4.91 -3.32
C GLY A 70 2.86 4.43 -3.24
N ASN A 71 2.69 3.11 -3.28
CA ASN A 71 1.40 2.43 -3.25
C ASN A 71 1.06 1.89 -1.85
N LEU A 72 -0.24 1.72 -1.57
CA LEU A 72 -0.73 0.79 -0.56
C LEU A 72 -1.16 -0.49 -1.27
N GLU A 73 -0.43 -1.59 -1.09
CA GLU A 73 -0.62 -2.79 -1.89
C GLU A 73 -0.61 -4.09 -1.08
N SER A 74 -1.37 -5.09 -1.54
CA SER A 74 -1.32 -6.45 -1.01
C SER A 74 -0.25 -7.30 -1.70
N LYS A 75 0.58 -7.97 -0.90
CA LYS A 75 1.51 -9.04 -1.34
C LYS A 75 1.03 -10.44 -0.92
N GLY A 76 -0.07 -10.53 -0.17
CA GLY A 76 -0.68 -11.79 0.25
C GLY A 76 -2.09 -11.60 0.82
N ASN A 77 -2.67 -12.70 1.31
CA ASN A 77 -4.02 -12.74 1.87
C ASN A 77 -4.11 -11.96 3.20
N PHE A 78 -4.27 -10.63 3.15
CA PHE A 78 -4.29 -9.81 4.36
C PHE A 78 -5.60 -9.97 5.17
N GLY A 79 -5.52 -9.72 6.47
CA GLY A 79 -6.65 -9.80 7.39
C GLY A 79 -7.50 -8.53 7.40
N GLN A 80 -6.87 -7.37 7.56
CA GLN A 80 -7.58 -6.09 7.61
C GLN A 80 -6.70 -4.94 7.15
N VAL A 81 -7.31 -3.95 6.52
CA VAL A 81 -6.71 -2.62 6.35
C VAL A 81 -7.73 -1.52 6.63
N THR A 82 -7.30 -0.56 7.43
CA THR A 82 -7.97 0.72 7.62
C THR A 82 -7.03 1.82 7.17
N ALA A 83 -7.35 2.53 6.09
CA ALA A 83 -6.63 3.71 5.62
C ALA A 83 -7.53 4.94 5.74
N LYS A 84 -7.14 5.88 6.61
CA LYS A 84 -7.91 7.08 6.92
C LYS A 84 -7.08 8.35 6.86
N ASN A 85 -7.60 9.38 6.18
CA ASN A 85 -6.98 10.72 6.11
C ASN A 85 -5.56 10.72 5.54
N ASN A 86 -5.26 9.88 4.55
CA ASN A 86 -3.91 9.77 3.99
C ASN A 86 -3.78 10.50 2.64
N SER A 87 -2.55 10.87 2.29
CA SER A 87 -2.14 11.18 0.90
C SER A 87 -1.34 10.01 0.35
N ILE A 88 -1.74 9.49 -0.80
CA ILE A 88 -1.10 8.36 -1.47
C ILE A 88 -0.83 8.77 -2.91
N ASP A 89 0.43 8.95 -3.25
CA ASP A 89 0.84 9.45 -4.57
C ASP A 89 0.68 8.37 -5.65
N GLY A 90 0.79 7.10 -5.26
CA GLY A 90 0.52 5.96 -6.12
C GLY A 90 -0.93 5.48 -6.07
N ASN A 91 -1.08 4.16 -6.08
CA ASN A 91 -2.35 3.46 -6.12
C ASN A 91 -2.68 2.81 -4.77
N ILE A 92 -3.96 2.53 -4.56
CA ILE A 92 -4.40 1.52 -3.59
C ILE A 92 -4.76 0.25 -4.36
N GLN A 93 -4.00 -0.83 -4.18
CA GLN A 93 -4.18 -2.10 -4.88
C GLN A 93 -4.34 -3.25 -3.87
N LEU A 94 -5.60 -3.58 -3.55
CA LEU A 94 -5.92 -4.52 -2.47
C LEU A 94 -6.64 -5.75 -3.04
N GLU A 95 -5.93 -6.87 -3.02
CA GLU A 95 -6.38 -8.14 -3.56
C GLU A 95 -6.42 -9.23 -2.48
N LYS A 96 -7.43 -10.11 -2.56
CA LYS A 96 -7.54 -11.32 -1.72
C LYS A 96 -7.47 -11.05 -0.22
N GLY A 97 -7.95 -9.90 0.24
CA GLY A 97 -8.06 -9.55 1.65
C GLY A 97 -9.35 -10.02 2.32
N LYS A 98 -9.52 -9.64 3.59
CA LYS A 98 -10.84 -9.68 4.25
C LYS A 98 -11.42 -8.26 4.37
N THR A 99 -11.16 -7.55 5.47
CA THR A 99 -11.85 -6.29 5.76
C THR A 99 -11.06 -5.09 5.22
N ILE A 100 -11.73 -4.22 4.46
CA ILE A 100 -11.15 -2.99 3.91
C ILE A 100 -11.97 -1.79 4.34
N GLN A 101 -11.31 -0.76 4.88
CA GLN A 101 -11.90 0.54 5.16
C GLN A 101 -11.02 1.65 4.58
N LEU A 102 -11.50 2.31 3.52
CA LEU A 102 -10.84 3.44 2.88
C LEU A 102 -11.67 4.69 3.13
N HIS A 103 -11.19 5.60 3.97
CA HIS A 103 -11.92 6.80 4.37
C HIS A 103 -11.11 8.07 4.18
N ASN A 104 -11.65 9.04 3.44
CA ASN A 104 -11.05 10.37 3.30
C ASN A 104 -9.57 10.34 2.87
N ASN A 105 -9.21 9.44 1.95
CA ASN A 105 -7.87 9.41 1.38
C ASN A 105 -7.84 10.25 0.08
N ARG A 106 -6.73 10.94 -0.14
CA ARG A 106 -6.33 11.45 -1.44
C ARG A 106 -5.46 10.38 -2.10
N VAL A 107 -5.85 9.93 -3.29
CA VAL A 107 -5.12 8.94 -4.08
C VAL A 107 -4.88 9.53 -5.47
N ASP A 108 -3.62 9.75 -5.82
CA ASP A 108 -3.27 10.36 -7.11
C ASP A 108 -3.38 9.33 -8.26
N GLY A 109 -3.22 8.04 -7.96
CA GLY A 109 -3.50 6.94 -8.87
C GLY A 109 -4.92 6.36 -8.76
N ASN A 110 -5.03 5.05 -8.99
CA ASN A 110 -6.26 4.27 -8.94
C ASN A 110 -6.51 3.67 -7.55
N ILE A 111 -7.77 3.34 -7.29
CA ILE A 111 -8.16 2.36 -6.27
C ILE A 111 -8.66 1.11 -6.99
N GLU A 112 -7.98 -0.02 -6.79
CA GLU A 112 -8.32 -1.32 -7.35
C GLU A 112 -8.54 -2.35 -6.23
N LEU A 113 -9.78 -2.82 -6.07
CA LEU A 113 -10.19 -3.78 -5.05
C LEU A 113 -10.65 -5.09 -5.72
N LYS A 114 -9.89 -6.17 -5.55
CA LYS A 114 -10.12 -7.43 -6.27
C LYS A 114 -10.22 -8.62 -5.32
N GLU A 115 -11.17 -9.51 -5.55
CA GLU A 115 -11.24 -10.83 -4.88
C GLU A 115 -11.24 -10.77 -3.34
N ASN A 116 -11.67 -9.65 -2.74
CA ASN A 116 -11.69 -9.52 -1.29
C ASN A 116 -12.92 -10.24 -0.71
N ARG A 117 -12.74 -10.87 0.45
CA ARG A 117 -13.65 -11.91 0.95
C ARG A 117 -14.61 -11.44 2.05
N SER A 118 -14.53 -10.19 2.47
CA SER A 118 -15.36 -9.64 3.56
C SER A 118 -15.80 -8.20 3.26
N SER A 119 -16.23 -7.48 4.29
CA SER A 119 -16.72 -6.11 4.23
C SER A 119 -15.70 -5.14 3.62
N ILE A 120 -16.18 -4.32 2.70
CA ILE A 120 -15.44 -3.25 2.04
C ILE A 120 -16.23 -1.95 2.19
N GLN A 121 -15.60 -0.94 2.77
CA GLN A 121 -16.14 0.40 2.88
C GLN A 121 -15.20 1.40 2.19
N VAL A 122 -15.72 2.13 1.20
CA VAL A 122 -14.99 3.15 0.44
C VAL A 122 -15.78 4.45 0.51
N THR A 123 -15.35 5.37 1.36
CA THR A 123 -16.13 6.59 1.67
C THR A 123 -15.26 7.84 1.62
N ALA A 124 -15.78 8.89 0.99
CA ALA A 124 -15.18 10.23 0.97
C ALA A 124 -13.75 10.29 0.39
N ASN A 125 -13.35 9.34 -0.46
CA ASN A 125 -12.02 9.37 -1.08
C ASN A 125 -12.01 10.33 -2.28
N GLN A 126 -10.87 10.98 -2.51
CA GLN A 126 -10.57 11.72 -3.72
C GLN A 126 -9.58 10.91 -4.55
N VAL A 127 -10.01 10.42 -5.71
CA VAL A 127 -9.23 9.53 -6.57
C VAL A 127 -9.00 10.24 -7.91
N TYR A 128 -7.74 10.41 -8.28
CA TYR A 128 -7.38 11.08 -9.53
C TYR A 128 -7.30 10.12 -10.73
N GLY A 129 -7.21 8.81 -10.48
CA GLY A 129 -7.46 7.77 -11.46
C GLY A 129 -8.89 7.20 -11.39
N ASN A 130 -8.99 5.89 -11.57
CA ASN A 130 -10.23 5.11 -11.54
C ASN A 130 -10.48 4.48 -10.15
N LEU A 131 -11.74 4.20 -9.86
CA LEU A 131 -12.17 3.37 -8.73
C LEU A 131 -12.80 2.09 -9.27
N LYS A 132 -12.05 0.99 -9.24
CA LYS A 132 -12.45 -0.29 -9.82
C LYS A 132 -12.58 -1.37 -8.75
N CYS A 133 -13.72 -2.07 -8.77
CA CYS A 133 -13.98 -3.18 -7.88
C CYS A 133 -14.49 -4.40 -8.63
N GLU A 134 -13.79 -5.52 -8.47
CA GLU A 134 -13.99 -6.71 -9.29
C GLU A 134 -13.94 -7.98 -8.43
N SER A 135 -14.89 -8.88 -8.62
CA SER A 135 -14.91 -10.20 -7.97
C SER A 135 -14.82 -10.19 -6.44
N ASN A 136 -15.16 -9.10 -5.76
CA ASN A 136 -15.25 -9.08 -4.31
C ASN A 136 -16.50 -9.85 -3.86
N SER A 137 -16.40 -10.64 -2.80
CA SER A 137 -17.50 -11.50 -2.34
C SER A 137 -18.72 -10.70 -1.89
N GLN A 138 -18.49 -9.49 -1.37
CA GLN A 138 -19.52 -8.53 -1.05
C GLN A 138 -19.35 -7.29 -1.92
N THR A 139 -20.47 -6.75 -2.41
CA THR A 139 -20.48 -5.47 -3.10
C THR A 139 -19.96 -4.39 -2.15
N PRO A 140 -18.90 -3.63 -2.53
CA PRO A 140 -18.41 -2.52 -1.75
C PRO A 140 -19.51 -1.51 -1.41
N LYS A 141 -19.47 -1.00 -0.19
CA LYS A 141 -20.39 0.03 0.31
C LYS A 141 -19.65 1.33 0.52
N GLY A 142 -20.40 2.42 0.64
CA GLY A 142 -19.86 3.75 0.91
C GLY A 142 -20.52 4.82 0.05
N GLY A 143 -19.84 5.96 -0.09
CA GLY A 143 -20.32 7.09 -0.87
C GLY A 143 -19.43 8.32 -0.71
N GLN A 144 -19.83 9.41 -1.35
CA GLN A 144 -19.09 10.68 -1.37
C GLN A 144 -17.69 10.57 -2.00
N ASN A 145 -17.44 9.53 -2.80
CA ASN A 145 -16.17 9.40 -3.51
C ASN A 145 -16.15 10.31 -4.74
N ARG A 146 -15.11 11.15 -4.82
CA ARG A 146 -14.85 12.02 -5.97
C ARG A 146 -13.77 11.37 -6.82
N VAL A 147 -14.16 10.81 -7.95
CA VAL A 147 -13.27 10.08 -8.86
C VAL A 147 -13.15 10.88 -10.14
N LYS A 148 -11.93 11.14 -10.59
CA LYS A 148 -11.66 11.90 -11.84
C LYS A 148 -11.82 11.04 -13.07
N GLY A 149 -11.39 9.78 -13.00
CA GLY A 149 -11.70 8.76 -13.99
C GLY A 149 -13.04 8.08 -13.70
N ASP A 150 -13.11 6.79 -13.99
CA ASP A 150 -14.35 6.03 -13.94
C ASP A 150 -14.54 5.25 -12.62
N LYS A 151 -15.81 5.00 -12.29
CA LYS A 151 -16.20 4.03 -11.27
C LYS A 151 -16.66 2.76 -11.96
N GLU A 152 -15.93 1.67 -11.75
CA GLU A 152 -16.09 0.44 -12.51
C GLU A 152 -16.54 -0.75 -11.64
N GLY A 153 -17.20 -1.71 -12.31
CA GLY A 153 -17.60 -2.98 -11.71
C GLY A 153 -18.55 -2.80 -10.53
N GLN A 154 -18.22 -3.43 -9.41
CA GLN A 154 -19.01 -3.38 -8.18
C GLN A 154 -19.00 -2.00 -7.51
N CYS A 155 -18.08 -1.10 -7.92
CA CYS A 155 -17.95 0.25 -7.35
C CYS A 155 -18.64 1.34 -8.17
N ARG A 156 -19.33 0.98 -9.27
CA ARG A 156 -20.01 1.93 -10.17
C ARG A 156 -20.98 2.90 -9.50
N SER A 157 -21.52 2.55 -8.33
CA SER A 157 -22.51 3.36 -7.60
C SER A 157 -21.93 4.16 -6.41
N LEU A 158 -20.61 4.12 -6.18
CA LEU A 158 -19.98 4.74 -5.00
C LEU A 158 -19.60 6.22 -5.19
#